data_AF-A0A9D5V8N3-F1
#
_entry.id   AF-A0A9D5V8N3-F1
#
_cell.length_a   1.000
_cell.length_b   1.000
_cell.length_c   1.000
_cell.angle_alpha   90.00
_cell.angle_beta   90.00
_cell.angle_gamma   90.00
#
_symmetry.space_group_name_H-M   'P 1'
#
loop_
_entity.id
_entity.type
_entity.pdbx_description
1 polymer ?
#
loop_
_entity_poly.entity_id
_entity_poly.type
_entity_poly.pdbx_seq_one_letter_code
_entity_poly.pdbx_strand_id
1 'polypeptide(L)' 'MGKVIGIDLGTTNSCVAVMEGSDPKVIEN' A
#
# COMPACT_ATOMS: atom_id res chain seq x y z
N MET A 1 0.46 -16.57 -6.64
CA MET A 1 0.76 -15.27 -7.28
C MET A 1 0.48 -14.20 -6.23
N GLY A 2 1.49 -13.44 -5.79
CA GLY A 2 1.32 -12.47 -4.71
C GLY A 2 0.55 -11.22 -5.17
N LYS A 3 -0.12 -10.52 -4.24
CA LYS A 3 -0.69 -9.19 -4.51
C LYS A 3 0.45 -8.17 -4.69
N VAL A 4 0.27 -7.20 -5.58
CA VAL A 4 1.17 -6.05 -5.71
C VAL A 4 0.87 -5.06 -4.59
N ILE A 5 1.93 -4.59 -3.92
CA ILE A 5 1.83 -3.59 -2.85
C ILE A 5 2.62 -2.34 -3.22
N GLY A 6 2.04 -1.18 -2.92
CA GLY A 6 2.72 0.10 -2.89
C GLY A 6 3.18 0.40 -1.47
N ILE A 7 4.45 0.78 -1.33
CA ILE A 7 5.01 1.17 -0.04
C ILE A 7 5.61 2.57 -0.21
N ASP A 8 5.13 3.50 0.60
CA ASP A 8 5.74 4.82 0.77
C ASP A 8 6.48 4.85 2.11
N LEU A 9 7.78 5.12 2.05
CA LEU A 9 8.69 5.07 3.19
C LEU A 9 9.11 6.49 3.56
N GLY A 10 8.38 7.09 4.50
CA GLY A 10 8.80 8.29 5.19
C GLY A 10 9.66 7.97 6.42
N THR A 11 10.39 8.97 6.91
CA THR A 11 11.20 8.87 8.13
C THR A 11 10.36 8.86 9.41
N THR A 12 9.22 9.57 9.40
CA THR A 12 8.30 9.66 10.54
C THR A 12 7.12 8.70 10.41
N ASN A 13 6.59 8.54 9.20
CA ASN A 13 5.43 7.68 8.92
C ASN A 13 5.66 6.91 7.62
N SER A 14 5.08 5.71 7.56
CA SER A 14 5.01 4.89 6.35
C SER A 14 3.55 4.65 5.97
N CYS A 15 3.29 4.50 4.68
CA CYS A 15 1.97 4.15 4.16
C CYS A 15 2.08 2.85 3.33
N VAL A 16 1.06 2.00 3.45
CA VAL A 16 0.96 0.75 2.68
C VAL A 16 -0.37 0.74 1.94
N ALA A 17 -0.32 0.39 0.66
CA ALA A 17 -1.52 0.18 -0.16
C ALA A 17 -1.45 -1.14 -0.92
N VAL A 18 -2.61 -1.76 -1.13
CA VAL A 18 -2.79 -2.92 -2.01
C VAL A 18 -3.55 -2.51 -3.26
N MET A 19 -3.18 -3.08 -4.39
CA MET A 19 -3.97 -2.95 -5.63
C MET A 19 -5.08 -4.00 -5.64
N GLU A 20 -6.33 -3.56 -5.63
CA GLU A 20 -7.52 -4.41 -5.78
C GLU A 20 -8.12 -4.16 -7.17
N GLY A 21 -7.71 -4.97 -8.16
CA GLY A 21 -8.04 -4.71 -9.55
C GLY A 21 -7.33 -3.44 -10.05
N SER A 22 -8.09 -2.44 -10.48
CA SER A 22 -7.58 -1.14 -10.91
C SER A 22 -7.48 -0.11 -9.78
N ASP A 23 -8.05 -0.41 -8.61
CA ASP A 23 -8.20 0.58 -7.54
C ASP A 23 -7.18 0.36 -6.42
N PRO A 24 -6.44 1.40 -6.01
CA PRO A 24 -5.57 1.32 -4.84
C PRO A 24 -6.37 1.48 -3.55
N LYS A 25 -6.07 0.67 -2.55
CA LYS A 25 -6.63 0.79 -1.20
C LYS A 25 -5.53 0.90 -0.15
N VAL A 26 -5.55 1.99 0.62
CA VAL A 26 -4.66 2.20 1.77
C VAL A 26 -5.07 1.28 2.92
N ILE A 27 -4.07 0.72 3.59
CA ILE A 27 -4.25 -0.13 4.76
C ILE A 27 -4.10 0.74 6.01
N GLU A 28 -5.11 0.72 6.89
CA GLU A 28 -5.08 1.37 8.20
C GLU A 28 -4.08 0.66 9.13
N ASN A 29 -3.41 1.43 9.99
CA ASN A 29 -2.42 0.92 10.95
C ASN A 29 -3.02 0.46 12.28
#